data_AF-A0A1A9RZ73-F1
#
_entry.id   AF-A0A1A9RZ73-F1
#
_cell.length_a   1.000
_cell.length_b   1.000
_cell.length_c   1.000
_cell.angle_alpha   90.00
_cell.angle_beta   90.00
_cell.angle_gamma   90.00
#
_symmetry.space_group_name_H-M   'P 1'
#
loop_
_entity.id
_entity.type
_entity.pdbx_description
1 polymer ?
#
loop_
_entity_poly.entity_id
_entity_poly.type
_entity_poly.pdbx_seq_one_letter_code
_entity_poly.pdbx_strand_id
1 'polypeptide(L)'
;MSRHSLQNPELANYTFLQDLYNDNTFPFEFTQRGEEILANTCRQIEANPPSDVESLYLITQAATERFNNLRDEFDIEGGDTLRDALANDLAYIAQCYGIYDTDTERLTATQDNW
;
A
#
# COMPACT_ATOMS: atom_id res chain seq x y z
N MET A 1 -16.09 14.94 -5.47
CA MET A 1 -14.89 15.12 -4.63
C MET A 1 -14.08 13.85 -4.78
N SER A 2 -12.76 13.95 -4.96
CA SER A 2 -11.89 12.78 -5.01
C SER A 2 -11.79 12.15 -3.62
N ARG A 3 -11.57 10.84 -3.54
CA ARG A 3 -11.42 10.10 -2.28
C ARG A 3 -10.14 10.51 -1.56
N HIS A 4 -9.08 10.72 -2.32
CA HIS A 4 -7.77 11.14 -1.83
C HIS A 4 -7.33 12.45 -2.48
N SER A 5 -6.57 13.26 -1.75
CA SER A 5 -5.86 14.41 -2.31
C SER A 5 -4.56 13.94 -2.96
N LEU A 6 -4.64 13.46 -4.21
CA LEU A 6 -3.54 12.98 -5.05
C LEU A 6 -3.53 13.71 -6.41
N GLN A 7 -2.35 13.84 -7.02
CA GLN A 7 -2.20 14.39 -8.38
C GLN A 7 -2.59 13.36 -9.45
N ASN A 8 -2.33 12.08 -9.21
CA ASN A 8 -2.78 11.00 -10.09
C ASN A 8 -4.32 10.84 -10.00
N PRO A 9 -5.08 11.11 -11.08
CA PRO A 9 -6.53 11.12 -11.03
C PRO A 9 -7.16 9.73 -10.88
N GLU A 10 -6.48 8.66 -11.31
CA GLU A 10 -6.95 7.29 -11.07
C GLU A 10 -6.85 6.97 -9.58
N LEU A 11 -5.67 7.14 -8.99
CA LEU A 11 -5.43 6.86 -7.56
C LEU A 11 -6.19 7.81 -6.64
N ALA A 12 -6.49 9.03 -7.08
CA ALA A 12 -7.32 9.98 -6.33
C ALA A 12 -8.75 9.47 -6.10
N ASN A 13 -9.26 8.57 -6.95
CA ASN A 13 -10.60 7.99 -6.86
C ASN A 13 -10.61 6.49 -6.57
N TYR A 14 -9.45 5.84 -6.65
CA TYR A 14 -9.28 4.44 -6.32
C TYR A 14 -9.64 4.17 -4.85
N THR A 15 -10.15 2.98 -4.53
CA THR A 15 -10.40 2.57 -3.14
C THR A 15 -9.35 1.56 -2.76
N PHE A 16 -8.34 1.99 -2.00
CA PHE A 16 -7.30 1.09 -1.50
C PHE A 16 -7.89 0.12 -0.46
N LEU A 17 -7.24 -1.03 -0.32
CA LEU A 17 -7.54 -2.09 0.63
C LEU A 17 -9.00 -2.55 0.54
N GLN A 18 -9.57 -2.54 -0.68
CA GLN A 18 -10.95 -2.94 -0.93
C GLN A 18 -11.22 -4.36 -0.42
N ASP A 19 -10.23 -5.26 -0.53
CA ASP A 19 -10.31 -6.62 -0.02
C ASP A 19 -10.44 -6.64 1.52
N LEU A 20 -9.69 -5.79 2.24
CA LEU A 20 -9.78 -5.69 3.70
C LEU A 20 -11.05 -5.00 4.16
N TYR A 21 -11.60 -4.05 3.39
CA TYR A 21 -12.92 -3.49 3.68
C TYR A 21 -14.05 -4.52 3.54
N ASN A 22 -13.86 -5.52 2.68
CA ASN A 22 -14.82 -6.60 2.48
C ASN A 22 -14.63 -7.76 3.46
N ASP A 23 -13.49 -7.80 4.15
CA ASP A 23 -13.18 -8.81 5.17
C ASP A 23 -13.56 -8.30 6.57
N ASN A 24 -14.52 -8.98 7.20
CA ASN A 24 -15.01 -8.63 8.53
C ASN A 24 -14.03 -8.99 9.66
N THR A 25 -12.90 -9.64 9.36
CA THR A 25 -11.82 -9.90 10.33
C THR A 25 -10.94 -8.67 10.57
N PHE A 26 -10.89 -7.73 9.62
CA PHE A 26 -10.12 -6.50 9.76
C PHE A 26 -11.00 -5.37 10.34
N PRO A 27 -10.58 -4.72 11.44
CA PRO A 27 -11.29 -3.56 11.96
C PRO A 27 -11.35 -2.43 10.92
N PHE A 28 -12.52 -1.79 10.79
CA PHE A 28 -12.69 -0.66 9.86
C PHE A 28 -11.65 0.45 10.06
N GLU A 29 -11.31 0.76 11.31
CA GLU A 29 -10.30 1.77 11.65
C GLU A 29 -8.90 1.36 11.19
N PHE A 30 -8.55 0.08 11.30
CA PHE A 30 -7.28 -0.44 10.78
C PHE A 30 -7.21 -0.22 9.26
N THR A 31 -8.24 -0.64 8.53
CA THR A 31 -8.29 -0.50 7.07
C THR A 31 -8.25 0.96 6.64
N GLN A 32 -8.95 1.85 7.35
CA GLN A 32 -8.91 3.30 7.08
C GLN A 32 -7.52 3.91 7.29
N ARG A 33 -6.83 3.53 8.38
CA ARG A 33 -5.46 4.00 8.64
C ARG A 33 -4.46 3.44 7.63
N GLY A 34 -4.68 2.19 7.18
CA GLY A 34 -3.93 1.58 6.09
C GLY A 34 -4.10 2.31 4.75
N GLU A 35 -5.33 2.68 4.39
CA GLU A 35 -5.61 3.47 3.18
C GLU A 35 -4.83 4.79 3.19
N GLU A 36 -4.77 5.46 4.35
CA GLU A 36 -3.98 6.70 4.51
C GLU A 36 -2.47 6.45 4.36
N ILE A 37 -1.94 5.29 4.76
CA ILE A 37 -0.54 4.91 4.49
C ILE A 37 -0.30 4.85 2.98
N LEU A 38 -1.16 4.16 2.22
CA LEU A 38 -1.02 4.04 0.75
C LEU A 38 -1.18 5.38 0.04
N ALA A 39 -2.11 6.23 0.49
CA ALA A 39 -2.24 7.59 -0.03
C ALA A 39 -0.97 8.42 0.24
N ASN A 40 -0.35 8.28 1.42
CA ASN A 40 0.94 8.92 1.72
C ASN A 40 2.10 8.35 0.88
N THR A 41 2.08 7.08 0.55
CA THR A 41 3.03 6.45 -0.38
C THR A 41 2.90 7.07 -1.78
N CYS A 42 1.67 7.22 -2.27
CA CYS A 42 1.41 7.91 -3.54
C CYS A 42 1.93 9.35 -3.52
N ARG A 43 1.67 10.13 -2.46
CA ARG A 43 2.18 11.49 -2.34
C ARG A 43 3.71 11.56 -2.34
N GLN A 44 4.39 10.58 -1.74
CA GLN A 44 5.85 10.49 -1.77
C GLN A 44 6.36 10.24 -3.20
N ILE A 45 5.73 9.34 -3.94
CA ILE A 45 6.06 9.08 -5.35
C ILE A 45 5.80 10.32 -6.21
N GLU A 46 4.68 11.03 -6.01
CA GLU A 46 4.37 12.25 -6.76
C GLU A 46 5.36 13.38 -6.47
N ALA A 47 5.79 13.53 -5.22
CA ALA A 47 6.75 14.56 -4.82
C ALA A 47 8.18 14.24 -5.27
N ASN A 48 8.55 12.95 -5.28
CA ASN A 48 9.85 12.47 -5.70
C ASN A 48 9.72 11.15 -6.49
N PRO A 49 9.47 11.24 -7.80
CA PRO A 49 9.26 10.06 -8.64
C PRO A 49 10.49 9.12 -8.60
N PRO A 50 10.30 7.81 -8.38
CA PRO A 50 11.40 6.86 -8.41
C PRO A 50 12.02 6.80 -9.81
N SER A 51 13.36 6.76 -9.88
CA SER A 51 14.10 6.67 -11.15
C SER A 51 14.08 5.27 -11.78
N ASP A 52 13.78 4.26 -10.97
CA ASP A 52 13.85 2.85 -11.31
C ASP A 52 13.01 2.02 -10.33
N VAL A 53 12.88 0.73 -10.64
CA VAL A 53 12.09 -0.22 -9.86
C VAL A 53 12.67 -0.46 -8.46
N GLU A 54 13.99 -0.34 -8.27
CA GLU A 54 14.63 -0.53 -6.97
C GLU A 54 14.28 0.61 -6.02
N SER A 55 14.27 1.84 -6.53
CA SER A 55 13.84 3.03 -5.80
C SER A 55 12.36 2.95 -5.43
N LEU A 56 11.53 2.39 -6.32
CA LEU A 56 10.13 2.09 -6.00
C LEU A 56 10.03 1.08 -4.85
N TYR A 57 10.77 -0.02 -4.89
CA TYR A 57 10.73 -1.03 -3.82
C TYR A 57 11.08 -0.43 -2.45
N LEU A 58 12.07 0.45 -2.35
CA LEU A 58 12.38 1.11 -1.08
C LEU A 58 11.19 1.90 -0.52
N ILE A 59 10.44 2.59 -1.40
CA ILE A 59 9.24 3.34 -1.02
C ILE A 59 8.12 2.40 -0.57
N THR A 60 7.87 1.30 -1.28
CA THR A 60 6.79 0.37 -0.96
C THR A 60 7.11 -0.49 0.26
N GLN A 61 8.37 -0.85 0.48
CA GLN A 61 8.82 -1.59 1.66
C GLN A 61 8.70 -0.72 2.92
N ALA A 62 9.05 0.57 2.84
CA ALA A 62 8.81 1.51 3.93
C ALA A 62 7.30 1.68 4.24
N ALA A 63 6.43 1.58 3.24
CA ALA A 63 4.98 1.53 3.47
C ALA A 63 4.58 0.24 4.18
N THR A 64 5.12 -0.91 3.76
CA THR A 64 4.85 -2.22 4.36
C THR A 64 5.31 -2.28 5.83
N GLU A 65 6.46 -1.69 6.16
CA GLU A 65 6.91 -1.56 7.56
C GLU A 65 5.91 -0.77 8.42
N ARG A 66 5.29 0.28 7.87
CA ARG A 66 4.23 1.02 8.58
C ARG A 66 2.97 0.17 8.79
N PHE A 67 2.66 -0.71 7.84
CA PHE A 67 1.58 -1.69 8.00
C PHE A 67 1.89 -2.71 9.08
N ASN A 68 3.13 -3.20 9.20
CA ASN A 68 3.53 -4.09 10.29
C ASN A 68 3.32 -3.43 11.66
N ASN A 69 3.79 -2.19 11.81
CA ASN A 69 3.57 -1.42 13.04
C ASN A 69 2.07 -1.21 13.34
N LEU A 70 1.27 -0.92 12.30
CA LEU A 70 -0.18 -0.74 12.44
C LEU A 70 -0.86 -2.07 12.82
N ARG A 71 -0.43 -3.19 12.24
CA ARG A 71 -0.95 -4.52 12.56
C ARG A 71 -0.69 -4.87 14.02
N ASP A 72 0.52 -4.61 14.49
CA ASP A 72 0.91 -4.86 15.88
C ASP A 72 0.13 -3.97 16.87
N GLU A 73 -0.18 -2.72 16.49
CA GLU A 73 -1.02 -1.83 17.30
C GLU A 73 -2.46 -2.36 17.48
N PHE A 74 -2.99 -3.01 16.43
CA PHE A 74 -4.35 -3.56 16.43
C PHE A 74 -4.43 -5.03 16.83
N ASP A 75 -3.30 -5.68 17.15
CA ASP A 75 -3.20 -7.11 17.48
C ASP A 75 -3.87 -8.02 16.44
N ILE A 76 -3.67 -7.73 15.16
CA ILE A 76 -4.32 -8.45 14.06
C ILE A 76 -3.51 -9.69 13.67
N GLU A 77 -4.13 -10.85 13.86
CA GLU A 77 -3.72 -12.10 13.23
C GLU A 77 -4.25 -12.15 11.78
N GLY A 78 -3.41 -12.50 10.80
CA GLY A 78 -3.83 -12.55 9.39
C GLY A 78 -2.88 -11.84 8.43
N GLY A 79 -1.58 -12.12 8.56
CA GLY A 79 -0.55 -11.52 7.72
C GLY A 79 -0.78 -11.74 6.23
N ASP A 80 -1.10 -12.96 5.80
CA ASP A 80 -1.15 -13.33 4.37
C ASP A 80 -2.22 -12.52 3.63
N THR A 81 -3.41 -12.37 4.23
CA THR A 81 -4.50 -11.57 3.65
C THR A 81 -4.12 -10.10 3.56
N LEU A 82 -3.45 -9.55 4.58
CA LEU A 82 -2.94 -8.18 4.54
C LEU A 82 -1.90 -8.01 3.42
N ARG A 83 -0.97 -8.95 3.26
CA ARG A 83 0.04 -8.86 2.18
C ARG A 83 -0.57 -8.94 0.82
N ASP A 84 -1.48 -9.88 0.58
CA ASP A 84 -2.08 -10.04 -0.74
C ASP A 84 -2.81 -8.75 -1.13
N ALA A 85 -3.57 -8.15 -0.21
CA ALA A 85 -4.20 -6.86 -0.42
C ALA A 85 -3.17 -5.75 -0.71
N LEU A 86 -2.09 -5.69 0.07
CA LEU A 86 -1.02 -4.70 -0.13
C LEU A 86 -0.27 -4.87 -1.45
N ALA A 87 0.09 -6.10 -1.80
CA ALA A 87 0.82 -6.41 -3.01
C ALA A 87 0.00 -6.04 -4.25
N ASN A 88 -1.30 -6.32 -4.24
CA ASN A 88 -2.22 -5.94 -5.31
C ASN A 88 -2.29 -4.41 -5.47
N ASP A 89 -2.51 -3.68 -4.38
CA ASP A 89 -2.61 -2.22 -4.42
C ASP A 89 -1.27 -1.55 -4.79
N LEU A 90 -0.16 -2.03 -4.25
CA LEU A 90 1.18 -1.51 -4.57
C LEU A 90 1.55 -1.77 -6.03
N ALA A 91 1.19 -2.94 -6.58
CA ALA A 91 1.39 -3.24 -7.99
C ALA A 91 0.54 -2.33 -8.88
N TYR A 92 -0.70 -2.04 -8.49
CA TYR A 92 -1.54 -1.09 -9.21
C TYR A 92 -1.02 0.35 -9.12
N ILE A 93 -0.57 0.78 -7.94
CA ILE A 93 0.13 2.07 -7.74
C ILE A 93 1.32 2.18 -8.70
N ALA A 94 2.17 1.15 -8.77
CA ALA A 94 3.33 1.13 -9.65
C ALA A 94 2.94 1.34 -11.12
N GLN A 95 1.91 0.63 -11.58
CA GLN A 95 1.38 0.75 -12.94
C GLN A 95 0.86 2.17 -13.23
N CYS A 96 0.12 2.77 -12.30
CA CYS A 96 -0.37 4.15 -12.43
C CYS A 96 0.76 5.19 -12.53
N TYR A 97 1.96 4.88 -12.03
CA TYR A 97 3.16 5.70 -12.18
C TYR A 97 4.12 5.23 -13.29
N GLY A 98 3.70 4.27 -14.11
CA GLY A 98 4.41 3.84 -15.32
C GLY A 98 5.46 2.73 -15.11
N ILE A 99 5.47 2.06 -13.96
CA ILE A 99 6.35 0.93 -13.66
C ILE A 99 5.51 -0.36 -13.68
N TYR A 100 5.63 -1.13 -14.76
CA TYR A 100 4.74 -2.27 -15.02
C TYR A 100 5.31 -3.64 -14.63
N ASP A 101 6.63 -3.81 -14.69
CA ASP A 101 7.33 -5.08 -14.43
C ASP A 101 7.82 -5.13 -12.97
N THR A 102 6.87 -5.14 -12.04
CA THR A 102 7.15 -5.21 -10.60
C THR A 102 6.99 -6.64 -10.09
N ASP A 103 7.92 -7.04 -9.23
CA ASP A 103 7.85 -8.28 -8.46
C ASP A 103 7.00 -8.03 -7.21
N THR A 104 5.83 -8.66 -7.16
CA THR A 104 4.85 -8.49 -6.08
C THR A 104 5.38 -8.94 -4.73
N GLU A 105 6.27 -9.92 -4.68
CA GLU A 105 6.91 -10.34 -3.44
C GLU A 105 7.84 -9.25 -2.91
N ARG A 106 8.56 -8.56 -3.81
CA ARG A 106 9.49 -7.49 -3.45
C ARG A 106 8.82 -6.18 -3.06
N LEU A 107 7.62 -5.90 -3.59
CA LEU A 107 6.82 -4.73 -3.21
C LEU A 107 6.51 -4.71 -1.70
N THR A 108 6.34 -5.89 -1.11
CA THR A 108 5.94 -6.11 0.29
C THR A 108 7.04 -6.76 1.14
N ALA A 109 8.27 -6.83 0.62
CA ALA A 109 9.37 -7.48 1.32
C ALA A 109 9.89 -6.61 2.47
N THR A 110 9.73 -7.07 3.71
CA THR A 110 10.26 -6.41 4.91
C THR A 110 11.25 -7.31 5.66
N GLN A 111 12.02 -6.73 6.58
CA GLN A 111 12.92 -7.52 7.43
C GLN A 111 12.14 -8.44 8.38
N ASP A 112 11.03 -7.95 8.91
CA ASP A 112 10.03 -8.77 9.58
C ASP A 112 9.29 -9.57 8.51
N ASN A 113 9.62 -10.86 8.40
CA ASN A 113 8.76 -11.82 7.73
C ASN A 113 7.55 -12.02 8.64
N TRP A 114 6.44 -11.42 8.22
CA TRP A 114 5.21 -11.27 8.98
C TRP A 114 4.28 -12.47 8.86
#